data_AF-A0A961NGK4-F1
#
_entry.id   AF-A0A961NGK4-F1
#
_cell.length_a   1.000
_cell.length_b   1.000
_cell.length_c   1.000
_cell.angle_alpha   90.00
_cell.angle_beta   90.00
_cell.angle_gamma   90.00
#
_symmetry.space_group_name_H-M   'P 1'
#
loop_
_entity.id
_entity.type
_entity.pdbx_description
1 polymer ?
#
loop_
_entity_poly.entity_id
_entity_poly.type
_entity_poly.pdbx_seq_one_letter_code
_entity_poly.pdbx_strand_id
1 'polypeptide(L)'
;QSHLRRWAAENIPFIFTTGGTGLSPRDRTVEAVRALIDRDVPGIAEAMRAYGQERTPVAMHSRSLAGVMGDSLVITLPGSSNGARESLEALLPAVLHATNMIHGGGHG
;
A
#
# COMPACT_ATOMS: atom_id res chain seq x y z
N GLN A 1 4.40 -0.16 -20.69
CA GLN A 1 3.46 0.34 -19.66
C GLN A 1 3.74 -0.42 -18.35
N SER A 2 3.77 0.23 -17.19
CA SER A 2 3.99 -0.46 -15.91
C SER A 2 2.82 -1.42 -15.63
N HIS A 3 3.09 -2.62 -15.08
CA HIS A 3 2.05 -3.62 -14.75
C HIS A 3 0.92 -3.02 -13.91
N LEU A 4 1.23 -2.06 -13.05
CA LEU A 4 0.28 -1.29 -12.25
C LEU A 4 -0.81 -0.62 -13.10
N ARG A 5 -0.44 0.15 -14.13
CA ARG A 5 -1.42 0.82 -15.00
C ARG A 5 -2.32 -0.18 -15.73
N ARG A 6 -1.75 -1.32 -16.16
CA ARG A 6 -2.52 -2.38 -16.80
C ARG A 6 -3.54 -2.98 -15.83
N TRP A 7 -3.12 -3.35 -14.63
CA TRP A 7 -4.01 -3.95 -13.63
C TRP A 7 -5.10 -2.98 -13.15
N ALA A 8 -4.80 -1.68 -13.04
CA ALA A 8 -5.85 -0.70 -12.76
C ALA A 8 -6.84 -0.57 -13.92
N ALA A 9 -6.38 -0.58 -15.18
CA ALA A 9 -7.27 -0.59 -16.34
C ALA A 9 -8.11 -1.88 -16.45
N GLU A 10 -7.65 -2.99 -15.87
CA GLU A 10 -8.38 -4.26 -15.73
C GLU A 10 -9.32 -4.27 -14.50
N ASN A 11 -9.46 -3.15 -13.78
CA ASN A 11 -10.28 -2.99 -12.58
C ASN A 11 -9.93 -3.97 -11.45
N ILE A 12 -8.64 -4.28 -11.27
CA ILE A 12 -8.19 -5.07 -10.12
C ILE A 12 -8.36 -4.24 -8.85
N PRO A 13 -9.20 -4.64 -7.88
CA PRO A 13 -9.59 -3.77 -6.76
C PRO A 13 -8.45 -3.47 -5.79
N PHE A 14 -7.57 -4.45 -5.57
CA PHE A 14 -6.42 -4.34 -4.67
C PHE A 14 -5.15 -4.76 -5.38
N ILE A 15 -4.16 -3.87 -5.39
CA ILE A 15 -2.86 -4.13 -5.99
C ILE A 15 -1.79 -3.98 -4.92
N PHE A 16 -1.12 -5.08 -4.60
CA PHE A 16 -0.01 -5.08 -3.65
C PHE A 16 1.31 -5.21 -4.39
N THR A 17 2.29 -4.40 -3.99
CA THR A 17 3.70 -4.59 -4.37
C THR A 17 4.50 -4.91 -3.12
N THR A 18 5.65 -5.56 -3.28
CA THR A 18 6.54 -5.87 -2.16
C THR A 18 7.98 -5.54 -2.53
N GLY A 19 8.72 -4.96 -1.58
CA GLY A 19 10.12 -4.56 -1.77
C GLY A 19 10.29 -3.17 -2.39
N GLY A 20 11.52 -2.66 -2.29
CA GLY A 20 11.86 -1.33 -2.79
C GLY A 20 11.30 -0.16 -1.97
N THR A 21 10.94 -0.40 -0.70
CA THR A 21 10.35 0.58 0.23
C THR A 21 11.30 1.00 1.36
N GLY A 22 12.54 0.49 1.41
CA GLY A 22 13.54 0.87 2.40
C GLY A 22 14.27 2.18 2.06
N LEU A 23 15.41 2.43 2.69
CA LEU A 23 16.22 3.64 2.50
C LEU A 23 17.40 3.45 1.51
N SER A 24 17.52 2.29 0.87
CA SER A 24 18.60 2.01 -0.09
C SER A 24 18.47 2.92 -1.32
N PRO A 25 19.57 3.34 -1.96
CA PRO A 25 19.51 4.08 -3.24
C PRO A 25 18.75 3.33 -4.36
N ARG A 26 18.60 2.01 -4.23
CA ARG A 26 17.85 1.14 -5.14
C ARG A 26 16.35 1.03 -4.80
N ASP A 27 15.94 1.47 -3.62
CA ASP A 27 14.55 1.43 -3.19
C ASP A 27 13.77 2.55 -3.89
N ARG A 28 13.11 2.21 -5.00
CA ARG A 28 12.41 3.15 -5.88
C ARG A 28 10.91 2.86 -6.05
N THR A 29 10.39 1.84 -5.37
CA THR A 29 8.98 1.44 -5.50
C THR A 29 8.06 2.56 -5.08
N VAL A 30 8.41 3.27 -4.00
CA VAL A 30 7.59 4.35 -3.42
C VAL A 30 7.45 5.50 -4.40
N GLU A 31 8.56 5.97 -4.98
CA GLU A 31 8.57 7.04 -5.99
C GLU A 31 7.84 6.60 -7.25
N ALA A 32 8.08 5.38 -7.71
CA ALA A 32 7.46 4.83 -8.90
C ALA A 32 5.93 4.72 -8.75
N VAL A 33 5.43 4.27 -7.60
CA VAL A 33 3.98 4.16 -7.35
C VAL A 33 3.36 5.54 -7.11
N ARG A 34 4.04 6.43 -6.37
CA ARG A 34 3.55 7.79 -6.10
C ARG A 34 3.29 8.59 -7.38
N ALA A 35 4.08 8.37 -8.44
CA ALA A 35 3.88 9.01 -9.74
C ALA A 35 2.68 8.45 -10.55
N LEU A 36 2.03 7.38 -10.08
CA LEU A 36 0.94 6.69 -10.78
C LEU A 36 -0.42 6.83 -10.09
N ILE A 37 -0.44 7.05 -8.78
CA ILE A 37 -1.66 7.19 -7.99
C ILE A 37 -2.29 8.58 -8.19
N ASP A 38 -3.61 8.63 -8.16
CA ASP A 38 -4.40 9.85 -8.27
C ASP A 38 -4.57 10.54 -6.91
N ARG A 39 -4.63 9.74 -5.84
CA ARG A 39 -4.85 10.23 -4.47
C ARG A 39 -4.09 9.39 -3.44
N ASP A 40 -3.34 10.06 -2.56
CA ASP A 40 -2.67 9.42 -1.42
C ASP A 40 -3.68 8.96 -0.35
N VAL A 41 -3.39 7.82 0.30
CA VAL A 41 -4.11 7.30 1.46
C VAL A 41 -3.11 7.03 2.60
N PRO A 42 -2.56 8.08 3.24
CA PRO A 42 -1.45 7.94 4.17
C PRO A 42 -1.80 7.11 5.42
N GLY A 43 -3.06 7.13 5.86
CA GLY A 43 -3.53 6.41 7.04
C GLY A 43 -3.29 4.89 6.99
N ILE A 44 -3.33 4.27 5.81
CA ILE A 44 -3.01 2.84 5.66
C ILE A 44 -1.52 2.60 5.95
N ALA A 45 -0.64 3.45 5.43
CA ALA A 45 0.79 3.34 5.66
C ALA A 45 1.18 3.67 7.10
N GLU A 46 0.47 4.61 7.73
CA GLU A 46 0.59 4.91 9.16
C GLU A 46 0.19 3.71 10.02
N ALA A 47 -0.95 3.07 9.73
CA ALA A 47 -1.41 1.88 10.45
C ALA A 47 -0.40 0.72 10.36
N MET A 48 0.12 0.44 9.15
CA MET A 48 1.17 -0.59 8.97
C MET A 48 2.42 -0.30 9.81
N ARG A 49 2.90 0.96 9.80
CA ARG A 49 4.09 1.35 10.59
C ARG A 49 3.83 1.31 12.09
N ALA A 50 2.69 1.81 12.55
CA ALA A 50 2.32 1.80 13.96
C ALA A 50 2.28 0.36 14.49
N TYR A 51 1.59 -0.55 13.79
CA TYR A 51 1.53 -1.96 14.14
C TYR A 51 2.91 -2.65 14.12
N GLY A 52 3.75 -2.33 13.13
CA GLY A 52 5.12 -2.84 13.08
C GLY A 52 6.00 -2.34 14.23
N GLN A 53 5.80 -1.09 14.67
CA GLN A 53 6.56 -0.49 15.77
C GLN A 53 6.29 -1.13 17.13
N GLU A 54 5.12 -1.73 17.34
CA GLU A 54 4.84 -2.55 18.52
C GLU A 54 5.79 -3.75 18.65
N ARG A 55 6.38 -4.19 17.54
CA ARG A 55 7.30 -5.35 17.47
C ARG A 55 8.74 -4.93 17.31
N THR A 56 9.00 -3.90 16.52
CA THR A 56 10.37 -3.45 16.24
C THR A 56 10.45 -1.95 15.94
N PRO A 57 11.37 -1.22 16.59
CA PRO A 57 11.53 0.22 16.36
C PRO A 57 11.95 0.55 14.91
N VAL A 58 12.59 -0.39 14.20
CA VAL A 58 13.05 -0.14 12.82
C VAL A 58 11.91 -0.13 11.79
N ALA A 59 10.69 -0.53 12.18
CA ALA A 59 9.51 -0.45 11.30
C ALA A 59 9.27 0.99 10.79
N MET A 60 9.70 2.00 11.55
CA MET A 60 9.64 3.41 11.16
C MET A 60 10.41 3.74 9.86
N HIS A 61 11.42 2.95 9.48
CA HIS A 61 12.21 3.19 8.27
C HIS A 61 11.49 2.78 6.97
N SER A 62 10.36 2.07 7.07
CA SER A 62 9.57 1.71 5.90
C SER A 62 8.93 2.96 5.29
N ARG A 63 9.25 3.22 4.01
CA ARG A 63 8.62 4.26 3.21
C ARG A 63 7.37 3.78 2.48
N SER A 64 6.83 2.62 2.87
CA SER A 64 5.57 2.09 2.34
C SER A 64 4.50 3.18 2.22
N LEU A 65 3.79 3.18 1.09
CA LEU A 65 2.68 4.07 0.79
C LEU A 65 1.44 3.27 0.41
N ALA A 66 0.29 3.94 0.50
CA ALA A 66 -0.97 3.48 -0.10
C ALA A 66 -1.63 4.65 -0.84
N GLY A 67 -2.33 4.34 -1.93
CA GLY A 67 -3.00 5.34 -2.75
C GLY A 67 -4.04 4.72 -3.68
N VAL A 68 -4.94 5.55 -4.19
CA VAL A 68 -5.94 5.16 -5.18
C VAL A 68 -5.41 5.48 -6.57
N MET A 69 -5.62 4.57 -7.52
CA MET A 69 -5.28 4.71 -8.94
C MET A 69 -6.46 4.18 -9.76
N GLY A 70 -7.25 5.08 -10.35
CA GLY A 70 -8.58 4.77 -10.88
C GLY A 70 -9.46 4.18 -9.78
N ASP A 71 -9.96 2.98 -10.02
CA ASP A 71 -10.80 2.23 -9.09
C ASP A 71 -10.01 1.22 -8.22
N SER A 72 -8.68 1.24 -8.30
CA SER A 72 -7.80 0.34 -7.56
C SER A 72 -7.19 0.99 -6.33
N LEU A 73 -7.16 0.26 -5.21
CA LEU A 73 -6.29 0.57 -4.08
C LEU A 73 -4.92 -0.08 -4.28
N VAL A 74 -3.87 0.74 -4.33
CA VAL A 74 -2.47 0.30 -4.47
C VAL A 74 -1.75 0.45 -3.13
N ILE A 75 -1.10 -0.62 -2.67
CA ILE A 75 -0.36 -0.65 -1.40
C ILE A 75 1.04 -1.22 -1.64
N THR A 76 2.08 -0.52 -1.17
CA THR A 76 3.46 -1.03 -1.20
C THR A 76 3.83 -1.64 0.14
N LEU A 77 4.19 -2.91 0.17
CA LEU A 77 4.58 -3.65 1.35
C LEU A 77 6.11 -3.72 1.48
N PRO A 78 6.64 -3.91 2.70
CA PRO A 78 8.05 -4.23 2.91
C PRO A 78 8.49 -5.45 2.08
N GLY A 79 9.77 -5.50 1.71
CA GLY A 79 10.34 -6.62 0.95
C GLY A 79 10.65 -7.87 1.77
N SER A 80 10.77 -7.73 3.10
CA SER A 80 10.95 -8.87 4.00
C SER A 80 9.62 -9.59 4.21
N SER A 81 9.63 -10.93 4.22
CA SER A 81 8.42 -11.74 4.46
C SER A 81 7.71 -11.38 5.78
N ASN A 82 8.47 -11.11 6.86
CA ASN A 82 7.89 -10.70 8.14
C ASN A 82 7.20 -9.33 8.03
N GLY A 83 7.89 -8.31 7.52
CA GLY A 83 7.30 -6.97 7.37
C GLY A 83 6.08 -6.94 6.44
N ALA A 84 6.07 -7.75 5.38
CA ALA A 84 4.90 -7.91 4.51
C ALA A 84 3.73 -8.57 5.24
N ARG A 85 3.98 -9.65 6.00
CA ARG A 85 2.96 -10.34 6.80
C ARG A 85 2.37 -9.40 7.87
N GLU A 86 3.20 -8.75 8.67
CA GLU A 86 2.78 -7.82 9.73
C GLU A 86 1.99 -6.64 9.16
N SER A 87 2.39 -6.13 7.99
CA SER A 87 1.64 -5.10 7.28
C SER A 87 0.26 -5.58 6.86
N LEU A 88 0.11 -6.82 6.38
CA LEU A 88 -1.19 -7.39 6.04
C LEU A 88 -2.05 -7.67 7.28
N GLU A 89 -1.44 -8.13 8.38
CA GLU A 89 -2.11 -8.31 9.68
C GLU A 89 -2.66 -6.98 10.22
N ALA A 90 -1.94 -5.87 10.04
CA ALA A 90 -2.39 -4.54 10.43
C ALA A 90 -3.61 -4.05 9.62
N LEU A 91 -3.78 -4.55 8.39
CA LEU A 91 -4.76 -4.03 7.44
C LEU A 91 -6.00 -4.91 7.28
N LEU A 92 -5.87 -6.22 7.42
CA LEU A 92 -6.96 -7.15 7.22
C LEU A 92 -7.77 -7.36 8.50
N PRO A 93 -9.12 -7.46 8.41
CA PRO A 93 -9.92 -7.37 7.18
C PRO A 93 -10.33 -5.93 6.80
N ALA A 94 -10.02 -4.92 7.61
CA ALA A 94 -10.53 -3.56 7.49
C ALA A 94 -10.32 -2.92 6.10
N VAL A 95 -9.16 -3.15 5.48
CA VAL A 95 -8.82 -2.61 4.15
C VAL A 95 -9.77 -3.09 3.05
N LEU A 96 -10.45 -4.22 3.24
CA LEU A 96 -11.40 -4.76 2.26
C LEU A 96 -12.63 -3.86 2.07
N HIS A 97 -12.95 -2.98 3.03
CA HIS A 97 -14.03 -2.00 2.89
C HIS A 97 -13.68 -0.86 1.91
N ALA A 98 -12.39 -0.69 1.56
CA ALA A 98 -11.94 0.41 0.72
C ALA A 98 -12.54 0.41 -0.70
N THR A 99 -12.81 -0.75 -1.28
CA THR A 99 -13.40 -0.86 -2.63
C THR A 99 -14.80 -0.27 -2.71
N ASN A 100 -15.62 -0.48 -1.69
CA ASN A 100 -16.96 0.09 -1.62
C ASN A 100 -16.88 1.63 -1.62
N MET A 101 -15.97 2.19 -0.82
CA MET A 101 -15.76 3.63 -0.73
C MET A 101 -15.20 4.23 -2.04
N ILE A 102 -14.30 3.52 -2.72
CA ILE A 102 -13.70 3.97 -3.99
C ILE A 102 -14.75 4.04 -5.10
N HIS A 103 -15.64 3.05 -5.20
CA HIS A 103 -16.71 3.01 -6.22
C HIS A 103 -17.93 3.91 -5.90
N GLY A 104 -17.83 4.80 -4.91
CA GLY A 104 -18.93 5.69 -4.54
C GLY A 104 -20.08 5.01 -3.78
N GLY A 105 -19.88 3.77 -3.31
CA GLY A 105 -20.72 3.17 -2.28
C GLY A 105 -20.48 3.92 -0.98
N GLY A 106 -21.46 4.73 -0.56
CA GLY A 106 -21.40 5.45 0.71
C GLY A 106 -21.15 4.51 1.89
N HIS A 107 -20.68 5.09 3.00
CA HIS A 107 -20.47 4.38 4.25
C HIS A 107 -21.77 3.68 4.68
N GLY A 108 -21.74 2.36 4.73
CA GLY A 108 -22.81 1.50 5.25
C GLY A 108 -22.29 0.66 6.41
#